data_AF-A0A972BNQ1-F1
#
_entry.id   AF-A0A972BNQ1-F1
#
_cell.length_a   1.000
_cell.length_b   1.000
_cell.length_c   1.000
_cell.angle_alpha   90.00
_cell.angle_beta   90.00
_cell.angle_gamma   90.00
#
_symmetry.space_group_name_H-M   'P 1'
#
loop_
_entity.id
_entity.type
_entity.pdbx_description
1 polymer ?
#
loop_
_entity_poly.entity_id
_entity_poly.type
_entity_poly.pdbx_seq_one_letter_code
_entity_poly.pdbx_strand_id
1 'polypeptide(L)' 'KRQIVAHGGLNRTILCHILEIPLHTLLRLEQDYGCVNHLRTRDNDWRVVSVNYTPK' A
#
# COMPACT_ATOMS: atom_id res chain seq x y z
N LYS A 1 5.75 -13.60 -9.23
CA LYS A 1 4.89 -12.40 -9.07
C LYS A 1 3.86 -12.71 -8.00
N ARG A 2 3.80 -11.92 -6.91
CA ARG A 2 2.85 -12.10 -5.80
C ARG A 2 1.84 -10.95 -5.87
N GLN A 3 0.56 -11.24 -5.61
CA GLN A 3 -0.52 -10.26 -5.62
C GLN A 3 -1.34 -10.43 -4.35
N ILE A 4 -1.80 -9.31 -3.79
CA ILE A 4 -2.68 -9.27 -2.62
C ILE A 4 -3.88 -8.42 -3.02
N VAL A 5 -5.08 -8.96 -2.86
CA VAL A 5 -6.33 -8.22 -3.07
C VAL A 5 -6.98 -8.04 -1.70
N ALA A 6 -7.24 -6.80 -1.34
CA ALA A 6 -7.83 -6.46 -0.05
C ALA A 6 -8.60 -5.14 -0.11
N HIS A 7 -9.43 -4.92 0.92
CA HIS A 7 -10.13 -3.65 1.10
C HIS A 7 -9.15 -2.52 1.44
N GLY A 8 -9.57 -1.28 1.18
CA GLY A 8 -8.76 -0.10 1.45
C GLY A 8 -8.26 0.02 2.90
N GLY A 9 -8.98 -0.53 3.89
CA GLY A 9 -8.51 -0.58 5.28
C GLY A 9 -7.21 -1.37 5.43
N LEU A 10 -7.18 -2.62 4.94
CA LEU A 10 -6.00 -3.46 5.04
C LEU A 10 -4.84 -2.95 4.16
N ASN A 11 -5.14 -2.40 2.97
CA ASN A 11 -4.11 -1.78 2.13
C ASN A 11 -3.39 -0.66 2.88
N ARG A 12 -4.14 0.22 3.57
CA ARG A 12 -3.56 1.30 4.39
C ARG A 12 -2.73 0.75 5.55
N THR A 13 -3.21 -0.28 6.23
CA THR A 13 -2.45 -0.92 7.32
C THR A 13 -1.10 -1.48 6.83
N ILE A 14 -1.09 -2.17 5.68
CA ILE A 14 0.14 -2.68 5.06
C ILE A 14 1.08 -1.53 4.69
N LEU A 15 0.55 -0.47 4.05
CA LEU A 15 1.34 0.70 3.68
C LEU A 15 1.91 1.42 4.91
N CYS A 16 1.13 1.59 5.98
CA CYS A 16 1.62 2.18 7.23
C CYS A 16 2.78 1.39 7.82
N HIS A 17 2.69 0.06 7.82
CA HIS A 17 3.75 -0.81 8.31
C HIS A 17 5.04 -0.70 7.48
N ILE A 18 4.93 -0.70 6.15
CA ILE A 18 6.08 -0.60 5.25
C ILE A 18 6.72 0.80 5.27
N LEU A 19 5.91 1.85 5.38
CA LEU A 19 6.38 3.25 5.41
C LEU A 19 6.83 3.69 6.82
N GLU A 20 6.72 2.83 7.82
CA GLU A 20 7.02 3.14 9.22
C GLU A 20 6.29 4.38 9.76
N ILE A 21 5.07 4.63 9.26
CA ILE A 21 4.22 5.73 9.72
C ILE A 21 3.20 5.25 10.76
N PRO A 22 2.79 6.10 11.71
CA PRO A 22 1.85 5.69 12.75
C PRO A 22 0.50 5.22 12.18
N LEU A 23 -0.03 4.11 12.70
CA LEU A 23 -1.29 3.54 12.20
C LEU A 23 -2.47 4.54 12.34
N HIS A 24 -2.49 5.41 13.35
CA HIS A 24 -3.56 6.39 13.51
C HIS A 24 -3.64 7.41 12.35
N THR A 25 -2.62 7.49 11.49
CA THR A 25 -2.64 8.33 10.28
C THR A 25 -3.15 7.59 9.04
N LEU A 26 -3.62 6.34 9.17
CA LEU A 26 -3.95 5.47 8.03
C LEU A 26 -4.91 6.12 7.02
N LEU A 27 -5.87 6.92 7.50
CA LEU A 27 -6.91 7.55 6.67
C LEU A 27 -6.36 8.67 5.78
N ARG A 28 -5.12 9.13 6.00
CA ARG A 28 -4.43 10.09 5.13
C ARG A 28 -3.95 9.46 3.82
N LEU A 29 -3.89 8.13 3.75
CA LEU A 29 -3.52 7.41 2.53
C LEU A 29 -4.78 7.18 1.69
N GLU A 30 -4.89 7.91 0.58
CA GLU A 30 -5.96 7.73 -0.41
C GLU A 30 -5.87 6.35 -1.06
N GLN A 31 -7.02 5.73 -1.28
CA GLN A 31 -7.17 4.42 -1.93
C GLN A 31 -8.47 4.46 -2.72
N ASP A 32 -8.39 4.90 -3.97
CA ASP A 32 -9.50 4.92 -4.90
C ASP A 32 -9.98 3.51 -5.19
N TYR A 33 -11.23 3.40 -5.64
CA TYR A 33 -11.79 2.11 -6.02
C TYR A 33 -10.99 1.51 -7.18
N GLY A 34 -10.54 0.27 -7.01
CA GLY A 34 -9.75 -0.43 -8.02
C GLY A 34 -8.31 0.05 -8.19
N CYS A 35 -7.80 0.92 -7.29
CA CYS A 35 -6.39 1.33 -7.34
C CYS A 35 -5.43 0.16 -7.06
N VAL A 36 -4.19 0.31 -7.53
CA VAL A 36 -3.10 -0.63 -7.33
C VAL A 36 -1.97 0.06 -6.58
N ASN A 37 -1.47 -0.59 -5.52
CA ASN A 37 -0.24 -0.18 -4.85
C ASN A 37 0.90 -1.09 -5.33
N HIS A 38 1.99 -0.51 -5.81
CA HIS A 38 3.16 -1.28 -6.24
C HIS A 38 4.16 -1.35 -5.09
N LEU A 39 4.46 -2.57 -4.67
CA LEU A 39 5.44 -2.85 -3.64
C LEU A 39 6.61 -3.62 -4.25
N ARG A 40 7.83 -3.26 -3.88
CA ARG A 40 9.04 -4.00 -4.24
C ARG A 40 9.65 -4.57 -2.97
N THR A 41 10.10 -5.82 -3.04
CA THR A 41 10.87 -6.44 -1.96
C THR A 41 12.24 -6.87 -2.47
N ARG A 42 13.27 -6.69 -1.64
CA ARG A 42 14.64 -7.19 -1.85
C ARG A 42 15.21 -7.57 -0.49
N ASP A 43 15.73 -8.78 -0.34
CA ASP A 43 16.37 -9.24 0.90
C ASP A 43 15.50 -9.03 2.16
N ASN A 44 14.19 -9.30 2.06
CA ASN A 44 13.15 -9.05 3.08
C ASN A 44 12.88 -7.57 3.42
N ASP A 45 13.54 -6.61 2.78
CA ASP A 45 13.20 -5.19 2.85
C ASP A 45 12.03 -4.89 1.88
N TRP A 46 10.96 -4.26 2.37
CA TRP A 46 9.81 -3.86 1.56
C TRP A 46 9.84 -2.37 1.31
N ARG A 47 9.57 -1.96 0.07
CA ARG A 47 9.50 -0.56 -0.33
C ARG A 47 8.26 -0.29 -1.15
N VAL A 48 7.64 0.85 -0.87
CA VAL A 48 6.54 1.37 -1.66
C VAL A 48 7.11 2.03 -2.91
N VAL A 49 6.67 1.57 -4.08
CA VAL A 49 7.06 2.13 -5.39
C VAL A 49 6.02 3.13 -5.88
N SER A 50 4.74 2.80 -5.72
CA SER A 50 3.63 3.72 -6.00
C SER A 50 2.44 3.39 -5.11
N VAL A 51 1.68 4.43 -4.74
CA VAL A 51 0.44 4.34 -3.97
C VAL A 51 -0.70 4.86 -4.83
N ASN A 52 -1.88 4.26 -4.71
CA ASN A 52 -3.11 4.72 -5.35
C ASN A 52 -3.01 4.85 -6.89
N TYR A 53 -2.31 3.93 -7.57
CA TYR A 53 -2.22 3.98 -9.04
C TYR A 53 -3.53 3.48 -9.66
N THR A 54 -4.17 4.32 -10.45
CA THR A 54 -5.33 3.98 -11.28
C THR A 54 -4.90 4.09 -12.75
N PRO A 55 -4.89 2.98 -13.53
CA PRO A 55 -4.72 3.08 -14.97
C PRO A 55 -5.89 3.89 -15.54
N LYS A 56 -5.57 4.91 -16.34
CA LYS A 56 -6.56 5.59 -17.16
C LYS A 56 -6.99 4.71 -18.33
#